data_AF-A0A1D2IE14-F1
#
_entry.id   AF-A0A1D2IE14-F1
#
_cell.length_a   1.000
_cell.length_b   1.000
_cell.length_c   1.000
_cell.angle_alpha   90.00
_cell.angle_beta   90.00
_cell.angle_gamma   90.00
#
_symmetry.space_group_name_H-M   'P 1'
#
loop_
_entity.id
_entity.type
_entity.pdbx_description
1 polymer ?
#
loop_
_entity_poly.entity_id
_entity_poly.type
_entity_poly.pdbx_seq_one_letter_code
_entity_poly.pdbx_strand_id
1 'polypeptide(L)'
;MAYRPADELHPMTVEEVTGRLTAFGTGLVVVSGGEPLSQQTRLLPVVRALRAAGTDVEIETNGTVVPAPEWAATGVRFNVSPKLAHSGVALDRRIVPGPLTAFNALAGTCFKFVCSGPDDLAEVEGLVRTYGLENIWIMPRGHAPEEIAEGLRALADPVGVRRWNLTGRLHVTLWGNQRGV
;
A
#
# COMPACT_ATOMS: atom_id res chain seq x y z
N MET A 1 -0.46 -23.31 -13.65
CA MET A 1 -1.61 -23.62 -12.78
C MET A 1 -2.35 -22.32 -12.51
N ALA A 2 -3.67 -22.27 -12.67
CA ALA A 2 -4.45 -21.08 -12.33
C ALA A 2 -4.44 -20.88 -10.81
N TYR A 3 -4.07 -19.67 -10.36
CA TYR A 3 -4.07 -19.30 -8.95
C TYR A 3 -5.48 -19.40 -8.35
N ARG A 4 -5.65 -20.17 -7.26
CA ARG A 4 -6.90 -20.26 -6.52
C ARG A 4 -6.70 -19.66 -5.13
N PRO A 5 -7.33 -18.51 -4.81
CA PRO A 5 -7.19 -17.87 -3.51
C PRO A 5 -7.52 -18.79 -2.33
N ALA A 6 -8.48 -19.71 -2.50
CA ALA A 6 -8.90 -20.65 -1.46
C ALA A 6 -7.78 -21.59 -0.98
N ASP A 7 -6.81 -21.91 -1.85
CA ASP A 7 -5.71 -22.83 -1.51
C ASP A 7 -4.65 -22.16 -0.61
N GLU A 8 -4.67 -20.82 -0.51
CA GLU A 8 -3.71 -20.01 0.26
C GLU A 8 -4.33 -19.39 1.53
N LEU A 9 -5.62 -19.60 1.76
CA LEU A 9 -6.33 -19.07 2.93
C LEU A 9 -6.26 -20.06 4.09
N HIS A 10 -5.50 -19.71 5.12
CA HIS A 10 -5.37 -20.50 6.34
C HIS A 10 -5.94 -19.71 7.52
N PRO A 11 -7.00 -20.18 8.20
CA PRO A 11 -7.44 -19.56 9.44
C PRO A 11 -6.38 -19.78 10.52
N MET A 12 -6.04 -18.72 11.24
CA MET A 12 -5.10 -18.74 12.36
C MET A 12 -5.67 -17.88 13.49
N THR A 13 -5.39 -18.24 14.74
CA THR A 13 -5.66 -17.37 15.88
C THR A 13 -4.67 -16.20 15.91
N VAL A 14 -4.96 -15.18 16.72
CA VAL A 14 -4.08 -14.03 16.92
C VAL A 14 -2.72 -14.48 17.47
N GLU A 15 -2.72 -15.44 18.38
CA GLU A 15 -1.52 -15.99 19.02
C GLU A 15 -0.67 -16.76 18.00
N GLU A 16 -1.30 -17.61 17.19
CA GLU A 16 -0.60 -18.42 16.17
C GLU A 16 0.06 -17.54 15.11
N VAL A 17 -0.67 -16.55 14.57
CA VAL A 17 -0.11 -15.67 13.55
C VAL A 17 0.97 -14.75 14.12
N THR A 18 0.76 -14.22 15.33
CA THR A 18 1.77 -13.36 15.98
C THR A 18 3.04 -14.14 16.27
N GLY A 19 2.93 -15.34 16.86
CA GLY A 19 4.10 -16.19 17.17
C GLY A 19 4.86 -16.59 15.91
N ARG A 20 4.15 -16.89 14.81
CA ARG A 20 4.78 -17.17 13.52
C ARG A 20 5.51 -15.94 12.97
N LEU A 21 4.89 -14.76 13.04
CA LEU A 21 5.47 -13.53 12.50
C LEU A 21 6.69 -13.06 13.29
N THR A 22 6.66 -13.14 14.62
CA THR A 22 7.81 -12.77 15.46
C THR A 22 8.98 -13.73 15.31
N ALA A 23 8.71 -15.02 15.03
CA ALA A 23 9.75 -16.01 14.80
C ALA A 23 10.62 -15.75 13.56
N PHE A 24 10.18 -14.92 12.60
CA PHE A 24 11.03 -14.49 11.49
C PHE A 24 12.17 -13.55 11.92
N GLY A 25 12.08 -12.92 13.10
CA GLY A 25 13.13 -12.04 13.61
C GLY A 25 13.34 -10.76 12.79
N THR A 26 12.35 -10.36 11.99
CA THR A 26 12.41 -9.16 11.15
C THR A 26 11.98 -7.92 11.90
N GLY A 27 12.64 -6.78 11.66
CA GLY A 27 12.28 -5.50 12.27
C GLY A 27 10.98 -4.88 11.74
N LEU A 28 10.48 -5.31 10.58
CA LEU A 28 9.28 -4.79 9.93
C LEU A 28 8.41 -5.94 9.40
N VAL A 29 7.12 -5.89 9.69
CA VAL A 29 6.08 -6.70 9.04
C VAL A 29 5.21 -5.79 8.18
N VAL A 30 5.08 -6.13 6.90
CA VAL A 30 4.18 -5.45 5.97
C VAL A 30 2.92 -6.29 5.82
N VAL A 31 1.78 -5.75 6.23
CA VAL A 31 0.47 -6.37 6.04
C VAL A 31 -0.14 -5.84 4.74
N SER A 32 -0.37 -6.74 3.80
CA SER A 32 -0.92 -6.45 2.48
C SER A 32 -1.98 -7.50 2.11
N GLY A 33 -2.30 -7.61 0.81
CA GLY A 33 -3.12 -8.68 0.23
C GLY A 33 -4.63 -8.53 0.40
N GLY A 34 -5.38 -8.68 -0.69
CA GLY A 34 -6.79 -8.25 -0.72
C GLY A 34 -6.92 -6.77 -0.37
N GLU A 35 -7.91 -6.43 0.44
CA GLU A 35 -7.97 -5.15 1.18
C GLU A 35 -7.87 -5.48 2.68
N PRO A 36 -6.71 -5.25 3.34
CA PRO A 36 -6.49 -5.73 4.71
C PRO A 36 -7.47 -5.14 5.72
N LEU A 37 -7.95 -3.91 5.50
CA LEU A 37 -8.88 -3.28 6.43
C LEU A 37 -10.31 -3.82 6.35
N SER A 38 -10.62 -4.65 5.36
CA SER A 38 -11.84 -5.46 5.38
C SER A 38 -11.93 -6.39 6.61
N GLN A 39 -10.79 -6.68 7.25
CA GLN A 39 -10.69 -7.52 8.44
C GLN A 39 -10.11 -6.77 9.65
N GLN A 40 -10.20 -5.43 9.67
CA GLN A 40 -9.51 -4.58 10.64
C GLN A 40 -9.72 -4.98 12.11
N THR A 41 -10.94 -5.41 12.49
CA THR A 41 -11.25 -5.86 13.85
C THR A 41 -10.39 -7.07 14.27
N ARG A 42 -10.10 -7.97 13.32
CA ARG A 42 -9.24 -9.15 13.55
C ARG A 42 -7.76 -8.83 13.44
N LEU A 43 -7.42 -7.81 12.64
CA LEU A 43 -6.03 -7.40 12.41
C LEU A 43 -5.46 -6.58 13.57
N LEU A 44 -6.26 -5.72 14.19
CA LEU A 44 -5.81 -4.84 15.29
C LEU A 44 -5.13 -5.59 16.46
N PRO A 45 -5.65 -6.72 16.97
CA PRO A 45 -4.96 -7.51 18.00
C PRO A 45 -3.57 -8.00 17.57
N VAL A 46 -3.43 -8.48 16.34
CA VAL A 46 -2.15 -8.95 15.78
C VAL A 46 -1.15 -7.80 15.71
N VAL A 47 -1.58 -6.66 15.17
CA VAL A 47 -0.74 -5.46 15.05
C VAL A 47 -0.27 -4.99 16.42
N ARG A 48 -1.17 -4.92 17.41
CA ARG A 48 -0.80 -4.53 18.78
C ARG A 48 0.22 -5.48 19.38
N ALA A 49 0.07 -6.79 19.17
CA ALA A 49 1.00 -7.79 19.67
C ALA A 49 2.39 -7.67 19.01
N LEU A 50 2.45 -7.44 17.69
CA LEU A 50 3.70 -7.19 16.96
C LEU A 50 4.40 -5.93 17.45
N ARG A 51 3.66 -4.82 17.63
CA ARG A 51 4.20 -3.56 18.16
C ARG A 51 4.73 -3.73 19.58
N ALA A 52 4.00 -4.45 20.44
CA ALA A 52 4.45 -4.76 21.80
C ALA A 52 5.72 -5.63 21.84
N ALA A 53 5.90 -6.49 20.83
CA ALA A 53 7.14 -7.27 20.63
C ALA A 53 8.27 -6.45 19.97
N GLY A 54 8.11 -5.14 19.77
CA GLY A 54 9.13 -4.27 19.18
C GLY A 54 9.26 -4.37 17.65
N THR A 55 8.29 -4.99 16.98
CA THR A 55 8.26 -5.09 15.51
C THR A 55 7.53 -3.88 14.91
N ASP A 56 8.12 -3.23 13.91
CA ASP A 56 7.42 -2.22 13.11
C ASP A 56 6.36 -2.87 12.22
N VAL A 57 5.27 -2.15 11.99
CA VAL A 57 4.20 -2.61 11.10
C VAL A 57 3.86 -1.53 10.08
N GLU A 58 3.74 -1.95 8.82
CA GLU A 58 3.20 -1.15 7.73
C GLU A 58 1.95 -1.83 7.15
N ILE A 59 0.91 -1.06 6.86
CA ILE A 59 -0.31 -1.53 6.22
C ILE A 59 -0.38 -1.00 4.79
N GLU A 60 -0.42 -1.89 3.80
CA GLU A 60 -0.70 -1.53 2.41
C GLU A 60 -2.20 -1.69 2.10
N THR A 61 -2.88 -0.58 1.82
CA THR A 61 -4.34 -0.56 1.58
C THR A 61 -4.65 0.15 0.27
N ASN A 62 -5.77 -0.20 -0.37
CA ASN A 62 -6.23 0.51 -1.56
C ASN A 62 -6.99 1.81 -1.22
N GLY A 63 -7.20 2.11 0.06
CA GLY A 63 -7.84 3.34 0.50
C GLY A 63 -9.35 3.39 0.30
N THR A 64 -10.04 2.23 0.27
CA THR A 64 -11.50 2.15 0.09
C THR A 64 -12.28 1.85 1.37
N VAL A 65 -11.59 1.46 2.45
CA VAL A 65 -12.18 1.16 3.76
C VAL A 65 -11.74 2.20 4.77
N VAL A 66 -12.68 2.75 5.54
CA VAL A 66 -12.38 3.73 6.58
C VAL A 66 -11.62 3.02 7.72
N PRO A 67 -10.42 3.51 8.10
CA PRO A 67 -9.72 2.96 9.25
C PRO A 67 -10.50 3.28 10.54
N ALA A 68 -10.69 2.28 11.40
CA ALA A 68 -11.24 2.48 12.73
C ALA A 68 -10.34 3.42 13.59
N PRO A 69 -10.92 4.22 14.50
CA PRO A 69 -10.16 5.17 15.31
C PRO A 69 -8.99 4.56 16.10
N GLU A 70 -9.09 3.28 16.46
CA GLU A 70 -8.07 2.53 17.18
C GLU A 70 -6.72 2.47 16.46
N TRP A 71 -6.70 2.62 15.13
CA TRP A 71 -5.47 2.63 14.35
C TRP A 71 -4.56 3.81 14.72
N ALA A 72 -5.11 4.96 15.12
CA ALA A 72 -4.33 6.14 15.49
C ALA A 72 -3.37 5.88 16.66
N ALA A 73 -3.72 4.96 17.57
CA ALA A 73 -2.89 4.62 18.73
C ALA A 73 -1.88 3.49 18.47
N THR A 74 -1.89 2.86 17.28
CA THR A 74 -1.03 1.71 16.99
C THR A 74 0.40 2.10 16.60
N GLY A 75 0.60 3.33 16.11
CA GLY A 75 1.89 3.81 15.60
C GLY A 75 2.37 3.05 14.36
N VAL A 76 1.46 2.44 13.59
CA VAL A 76 1.80 1.82 12.30
C VAL A 76 1.95 2.86 11.20
N ARG A 77 2.65 2.49 10.12
CA ARG A 77 2.68 3.26 8.88
C ARG A 77 1.57 2.80 7.94
N PHE A 78 0.97 3.72 7.19
CA PHE A 78 0.00 3.40 6.16
C PHE A 78 0.56 3.75 4.78
N ASN A 79 0.52 2.78 3.87
CA ASN A 79 0.84 2.95 2.47
C ASN A 79 -0.45 2.84 1.66
N VAL A 80 -1.12 3.98 1.47
CA VAL A 80 -2.44 4.04 0.84
C VAL A 80 -2.24 4.17 -0.65
N SER A 81 -2.75 3.23 -1.43
CA SER A 81 -2.57 3.16 -2.88
C SER A 81 -3.91 3.15 -3.63
N PRO A 82 -4.58 4.32 -3.72
CA PRO A 82 -5.80 4.45 -4.52
C PRO A 82 -5.49 4.08 -5.97
N LYS A 83 -6.39 3.30 -6.60
CA LYS A 83 -6.19 2.91 -7.99
C LYS A 83 -6.53 4.07 -8.90
N LEU A 84 -5.73 4.28 -9.95
CA LEU A 84 -5.96 5.27 -11.01
C LEU A 84 -6.84 4.68 -12.14
N ALA A 85 -7.26 5.51 -13.10
CA ALA A 85 -8.20 5.12 -14.16
C ALA A 85 -7.72 3.92 -14.98
N HIS A 86 -6.43 3.90 -15.30
CA HIS A 86 -5.78 2.85 -16.08
C HIS A 86 -5.74 1.46 -15.38
N SER A 87 -6.24 1.35 -14.14
CA SER A 87 -6.46 0.06 -13.46
C SER A 87 -7.70 -0.70 -13.96
N GLY A 88 -8.60 -0.01 -14.67
CA GLY A 88 -9.88 -0.57 -15.12
C GLY A 88 -10.95 -0.68 -14.02
N VAL A 89 -10.65 -0.26 -12.78
CA VAL A 89 -11.65 -0.21 -11.70
C VAL A 89 -12.53 1.04 -11.88
N ALA A 90 -13.84 0.89 -11.68
CA ALA A 90 -14.78 2.01 -11.75
C ALA A 90 -14.44 3.09 -10.70
N LEU A 91 -14.66 4.36 -11.04
CA LEU A 91 -14.24 5.52 -10.24
C LEU A 91 -14.80 5.46 -8.80
N ASP A 92 -16.10 5.19 -8.68
CA ASP A 92 -16.84 5.07 -7.41
C ASP A 92 -16.34 3.92 -6.52
N ARG A 93 -15.68 2.93 -7.11
CA ARG A 93 -15.10 1.79 -6.40
C ARG A 93 -13.63 1.96 -6.04
N ARG A 94 -12.89 2.85 -6.72
CA ARG A 94 -11.45 3.05 -6.48
C ARG A 94 -11.11 4.33 -5.75
N ILE A 95 -11.98 5.35 -5.80
CA ILE A 95 -11.82 6.63 -5.09
C ILE A 95 -13.00 6.79 -4.15
N VAL A 96 -12.77 6.57 -2.85
CA VAL A 96 -13.79 6.74 -1.81
C VAL A 96 -13.36 7.90 -0.91
N PRO A 97 -14.08 9.05 -0.90
CA PRO A 97 -13.65 10.24 -0.17
C PRO A 97 -13.41 10.02 1.33
N GLY A 98 -14.33 9.34 2.01
CA GLY A 98 -14.29 9.15 3.46
C GLY A 98 -12.99 8.51 3.96
N PRO A 99 -12.60 7.32 3.45
CA PRO A 99 -11.32 6.70 3.74
C PRO A 99 -10.10 7.59 3.44
N LEU A 100 -10.06 8.26 2.29
CA LEU A 100 -8.90 9.09 1.92
C LEU A 100 -8.68 10.23 2.92
N THR A 101 -9.75 10.94 3.30
CA THR A 101 -9.69 11.97 4.33
C THR A 101 -9.27 11.40 5.68
N ALA A 102 -9.81 10.23 6.06
CA ALA A 102 -9.46 9.58 7.32
C ALA A 102 -7.97 9.18 7.39
N PHE A 103 -7.42 8.63 6.32
CA PHE A 103 -5.99 8.30 6.26
C PHE A 103 -5.09 9.52 6.28
N ASN A 104 -5.48 10.59 5.59
CA ASN A 104 -4.68 11.82 5.54
C ASN A 104 -4.55 12.46 6.93
N ALA A 105 -5.51 12.22 7.83
CA ALA A 105 -5.45 12.67 9.22
C ALA A 105 -4.61 11.75 10.14
N LEU A 106 -4.25 10.54 9.70
CA LEU A 106 -3.42 9.62 10.48
C LEU A 106 -1.94 9.91 10.26
N ALA A 107 -1.20 10.03 11.37
CA ALA A 107 0.25 10.15 11.32
C ALA A 107 0.89 8.90 10.71
N GLY A 108 1.96 9.07 9.94
CA GLY A 108 2.65 7.94 9.28
C GLY A 108 1.98 7.42 8.02
N THR A 109 0.98 8.14 7.48
CA THR A 109 0.38 7.86 6.17
C THR A 109 1.23 8.40 5.03
N CYS A 110 1.35 7.61 3.96
CA CYS A 110 1.75 8.07 2.64
C CYS A 110 0.70 7.65 1.59
N PHE A 111 0.59 8.43 0.52
CA PHE A 111 -0.25 8.07 -0.63
C PHE A 111 0.64 7.67 -1.82
N LYS A 112 0.64 6.38 -2.15
CA LYS A 112 1.45 5.78 -3.23
C LYS A 112 0.61 5.49 -4.46
N PHE A 113 0.81 6.26 -5.52
CA PHE A 113 0.12 6.06 -6.80
C PHE A 113 0.97 5.26 -7.78
N VAL A 114 0.40 4.17 -8.30
CA VAL A 114 0.99 3.45 -9.42
C VAL A 114 0.62 4.18 -10.70
N CYS A 115 1.61 4.59 -11.50
CA CYS A 115 1.41 5.27 -12.78
C CYS A 115 1.93 4.39 -13.93
N SER A 116 1.17 4.30 -15.02
CA SER A 116 1.58 3.70 -16.29
C SER A 116 2.45 4.65 -17.12
N GLY A 117 2.36 5.95 -16.87
CA GLY A 117 3.19 6.97 -17.52
C GLY A 117 2.89 8.38 -16.98
N PRO A 118 3.52 9.42 -17.54
CA PRO A 118 3.36 10.80 -17.08
C PRO A 118 1.92 11.34 -17.12
N ASP A 119 1.08 10.85 -18.04
CA ASP A 119 -0.31 11.31 -18.19
C ASP A 119 -1.17 11.01 -16.95
N ASP A 120 -0.85 9.95 -16.20
CA ASP A 120 -1.53 9.61 -14.96
C ASP A 120 -1.31 10.67 -13.86
N LEU A 121 -0.24 11.47 -13.95
CA LEU A 121 0.08 12.48 -12.92
C LEU A 121 -0.96 13.59 -12.84
N ALA A 122 -1.68 13.88 -13.94
CA ALA A 122 -2.78 14.83 -13.93
C ALA A 122 -3.95 14.33 -13.06
N GLU A 123 -4.24 13.03 -13.10
CA GLU A 123 -5.25 12.41 -12.24
C GLU A 123 -4.80 12.45 -10.77
N VAL A 124 -3.53 12.09 -10.49
CA VAL A 124 -2.97 12.17 -9.13
C VAL A 124 -3.07 13.58 -8.57
N GLU A 125 -2.71 14.60 -9.36
CA GLU A 125 -2.79 16.00 -8.98
C GLU A 125 -4.23 16.44 -8.66
N GLY A 126 -5.20 15.93 -9.44
CA GLY A 126 -6.62 16.09 -9.14
C GLY A 126 -7.00 15.55 -7.77
N LEU A 127 -6.60 14.32 -7.44
CA LEU A 127 -6.88 13.68 -6.14
C LEU A 127 -6.20 14.42 -5.00
N VAL A 128 -4.92 14.78 -5.16
CA VAL A 128 -4.14 15.54 -4.18
C VAL A 128 -4.83 16.84 -3.84
N ARG A 129 -5.24 17.61 -4.85
CA ARG A 129 -5.95 18.88 -4.65
C ARG A 129 -7.32 18.70 -4.02
N THR A 130 -8.10 17.72 -4.48
CA THR A 130 -9.48 17.53 -4.03
C THR A 130 -9.57 17.06 -2.58
N TYR A 131 -8.65 16.20 -2.14
CA TYR A 131 -8.68 15.61 -0.80
C TYR A 131 -7.58 16.13 0.13
N GLY A 132 -6.76 17.08 -0.34
CA GLY A 132 -5.65 17.65 0.42
C GLY A 132 -4.59 16.61 0.79
N LEU A 133 -4.36 15.61 -0.07
CA LEU A 133 -3.47 14.49 0.24
C LEU A 133 -2.03 14.97 0.39
N GLU A 134 -1.36 14.48 1.43
CA GLU A 134 0.05 14.80 1.72
C GLU A 134 0.95 13.57 1.57
N ASN A 135 2.28 13.77 1.56
CA ASN A 135 3.26 12.69 1.47
C ASN A 135 3.03 11.75 0.26
N ILE A 136 3.15 12.33 -0.93
CA ILE A 136 2.84 11.66 -2.20
C ILE A 136 4.05 10.89 -2.72
N TRP A 137 3.81 9.64 -3.10
CA TRP A 137 4.77 8.75 -3.72
C TRP A 137 4.26 8.28 -5.07
N ILE A 138 5.10 8.35 -6.08
CA ILE A 138 4.82 7.84 -7.42
C ILE A 138 5.65 6.59 -7.64
N MET A 139 5.01 5.54 -8.16
CA MET A 139 5.64 4.28 -8.51
C MET A 139 5.29 3.91 -9.94
N PRO A 140 6.25 3.57 -10.83
CA PRO A 140 5.91 3.08 -12.14
C PRO A 140 5.22 1.71 -12.05
N ARG A 141 4.32 1.47 -12.99
CA ARG A 141 3.85 0.13 -13.35
C ARG A 141 5.01 -0.66 -13.99
N GLY A 142 4.96 -1.98 -13.88
CA GLY A 142 5.88 -2.88 -14.56
C GLY A 142 5.93 -4.24 -13.87
N HIS A 143 6.23 -5.27 -14.66
CA HIS A 143 6.44 -6.67 -14.27
C HIS A 143 7.84 -7.17 -14.63
N ALA A 144 8.63 -6.39 -15.39
CA ALA A 144 10.03 -6.66 -15.70
C ALA A 144 10.95 -5.50 -15.25
N PRO A 145 12.23 -5.77 -14.92
CA PRO A 145 13.20 -4.75 -14.54
C PRO A 145 13.31 -3.61 -15.57
N GLU A 146 13.26 -3.92 -16.86
CA GLU A 146 13.39 -2.95 -17.95
C GLU A 146 12.21 -1.98 -17.99
N GLU A 147 10.98 -2.48 -17.80
CA GLU A 147 9.76 -1.67 -17.72
C GLU A 147 9.81 -0.72 -16.51
N ILE A 148 10.30 -1.21 -15.36
CA ILE A 148 10.47 -0.37 -14.16
C ILE A 148 11.51 0.73 -14.42
N ALA A 149 12.65 0.39 -15.04
CA ALA A 149 13.70 1.36 -15.35
C ALA A 149 13.22 2.42 -16.35
N GLU A 150 12.45 2.03 -17.36
CA GLU A 150 11.84 2.95 -18.33
C GLU A 150 10.83 3.88 -17.65
N GLY A 151 9.92 3.32 -16.85
CA GLY A 151 8.93 4.10 -16.10
C GLY A 151 9.57 5.08 -15.12
N LEU A 152 10.62 4.68 -14.40
CA LEU A 152 11.38 5.57 -13.50
C LEU A 152 11.98 6.75 -14.28
N ARG A 153 12.59 6.49 -15.43
CA ARG A 153 13.15 7.55 -16.29
C ARG A 153 12.08 8.50 -16.79
N ALA A 154 10.94 7.97 -17.24
CA ALA A 154 9.83 8.78 -17.75
C ALA A 154 9.17 9.65 -16.66
N LEU A 155 9.17 9.19 -15.40
CA LEU A 155 8.49 9.87 -14.30
C LEU A 155 9.41 10.78 -13.47
N ALA A 156 10.74 10.63 -13.54
CA ALA A 156 11.69 11.37 -12.69
C ALA A 156 11.47 12.89 -12.70
N ASP A 157 11.59 13.54 -13.85
CA ASP A 157 11.46 14.99 -13.95
C ASP A 157 10.01 15.46 -13.66
N PRO A 158 8.95 14.85 -14.24
CA PRO A 158 7.58 15.25 -13.95
C PRO A 158 7.18 15.14 -12.47
N VAL A 159 7.69 14.14 -11.75
CA VAL A 159 7.46 13.94 -10.31
C VAL A 159 8.27 14.95 -9.50
N GLY A 160 9.53 15.21 -9.90
CA GLY A 160 10.40 16.19 -9.27
C GLY A 160 9.84 17.62 -9.32
N VAL A 161 9.28 18.05 -10.45
CA VAL A 161 8.62 19.36 -10.60
C VAL A 161 7.47 19.53 -9.61
N ARG A 162 6.77 18.45 -9.28
CA ARG A 162 5.65 18.43 -8.31
C ARG A 162 6.11 18.31 -6.86
N ARG A 163 7.42 18.14 -6.62
CA ARG A 163 8.02 17.92 -5.29
C ARG A 163 7.44 16.68 -4.58
N TRP A 164 7.08 15.67 -5.37
CA TRP A 164 6.64 14.37 -4.87
C TRP A 164 7.82 13.40 -4.82
N ASN A 165 7.61 12.29 -4.12
CA ASN A 165 8.60 11.22 -4.01
C ASN A 165 8.46 10.24 -5.19
N LEU A 166 9.57 9.65 -5.63
CA LEU A 166 9.59 8.59 -6.63
C LEU A 166 10.13 7.29 -6.00
N THR A 167 9.47 6.17 -6.26
CA THR A 167 9.92 4.85 -5.82
C THR A 167 9.83 3.83 -6.96
N GLY A 168 10.68 2.80 -6.91
CA GLY A 168 10.64 1.68 -7.85
C GLY A 168 9.94 0.46 -7.26
N ARG A 169 10.04 -0.66 -7.99
CA ARG A 169 9.66 -1.99 -7.49
C ARG A 169 10.92 -2.83 -7.33
N LEU A 170 11.61 -2.70 -6.21
CA LEU A 170 12.90 -3.35 -6.00
C LEU A 170 12.82 -4.87 -6.17
N HIS A 171 11.76 -5.50 -5.65
CA HIS A 171 11.56 -6.95 -5.81
C HIS A 171 11.41 -7.35 -7.29
N VAL A 172 10.67 -6.59 -8.10
CA VAL A 172 10.57 -6.84 -9.56
C VAL A 172 11.92 -6.62 -10.25
N THR A 173 12.66 -5.61 -9.80
CA THR A 173 13.99 -5.29 -10.36
C THR A 173 14.97 -6.44 -10.11
N LEU A 174 14.89 -7.10 -8.95
CA LEU A 174 15.79 -8.17 -8.54
C LEU A 174 15.35 -9.57 -9.02
N TRP A 175 14.06 -9.85 -8.99
CA TRP A 175 13.52 -11.21 -9.17
C TRP A 175 12.41 -11.31 -10.22
N GLY A 176 12.09 -10.22 -10.92
CA GLY A 176 10.99 -10.17 -11.88
C GLY A 176 9.62 -10.40 -11.23
N ASN A 177 8.68 -10.98 -11.96
CA ASN A 177 7.30 -11.19 -11.51
C ASN A 177 7.11 -12.49 -10.68
N GLN A 178 8.13 -12.89 -9.91
CA GLN A 178 8.07 -14.06 -9.03
C GLN A 178 7.21 -13.78 -7.78
N ARG A 179 6.55 -14.81 -7.24
CA ARG A 179 5.74 -14.72 -6.02
C ARG A 179 6.51 -15.30 -4.83
N GLY A 180 6.36 -14.70 -3.66
CA GLY A 180 6.96 -15.19 -2.42
C GLY A 180 8.47 -14.93 -2.30
N VAL A 181 8.95 -13.88 -2.96
CA VAL A 181 10.35 -13.41 -2.97
C VAL A 181 10.48 -12.05 -2.30
#